data_AF-X5QSN4-F1
#
_entry.id   AF-X5QSN4-F1
#
_cell.length_a   1.000
_cell.length_b   1.000
_cell.length_c   1.000
_cell.angle_alpha   90.00
_cell.angle_beta   90.00
_cell.angle_gamma   90.00
#
_symmetry.space_group_name_H-M   'P 1'
#
loop_
_entity.id
_entity.type
_entity.pdbx_description
1 polymer ?
#
loop_
_entity_poly.entity_id
_entity_poly.type
_entity_poly.pdbx_seq_one_letter_code
_entity_poly.pdbx_strand_id
1 'polypeptide(L)'
;MAAMLAGCQTGQEQVSEYPKAAYERCISKVAISNISAKHEIAAFMGVSLEGMPPLLCRRLVDAMKSGRLTFSDINRLQFDQSTDIWKVIKGD
;
A
#
# COMPACT_ATOMS: atom_id res chain seq x y z
N MET A 1 39.39 -5.69 4.80
CA MET A 1 38.11 -6.05 5.46
C MET A 1 37.01 -5.45 4.61
N ALA A 2 36.29 -6.30 3.88
CA ALA A 2 35.27 -5.89 2.93
C ALA A 2 34.01 -5.39 3.64
N ALA A 3 33.37 -4.40 3.02
CA ALA A 3 32.35 -3.54 3.57
C ALA A 3 31.20 -4.27 4.27
N MET A 4 30.92 -3.86 5.51
CA MET A 4 29.63 -4.08 6.15
C MET A 4 28.62 -3.10 5.53
N LEU A 5 27.96 -3.51 4.46
CA LEU A 5 26.69 -2.91 4.00
C LEU A 5 25.64 -4.03 3.98
N ALA A 6 25.47 -4.70 5.12
CA ALA A 6 24.29 -5.53 5.35
C ALA A 6 23.11 -4.56 5.48
N GLY A 7 22.31 -4.53 4.42
CA GLY A 7 21.40 -3.45 4.09
C GLY A 7 20.39 -3.12 5.18
N CYS A 8 20.24 -1.82 5.41
CA CYS A 8 18.92 -1.27 5.64
C CYS A 8 18.10 -1.51 4.36
N GLN A 9 17.61 -2.73 4.15
CA GLN A 9 16.61 -2.97 3.12
C GLN A 9 15.44 -2.05 3.45
N THR A 10 15.33 -0.97 2.69
CA THR A 10 14.19 -0.06 2.80
C THR A 10 12.94 -0.88 2.54
N GLY A 11 11.82 -0.59 3.20
CA GLY A 11 10.59 -1.35 2.97
C GLY A 11 10.24 -1.47 1.49
N GLN A 12 10.65 -0.48 0.68
CA GLN A 12 10.47 -0.43 -0.76
C GLN A 12 11.21 -1.54 -1.50
N GLU A 13 12.46 -1.79 -1.12
CA GLU A 13 13.28 -2.88 -1.66
C GLU A 13 12.61 -4.23 -1.37
N GLN A 14 12.02 -4.38 -0.18
CA GLN A 14 11.30 -5.59 0.21
C GLN A 14 9.98 -5.79 -0.57
N VAL A 15 9.30 -4.73 -0.98
CA VAL A 15 8.08 -4.85 -1.83
C VAL A 15 8.46 -5.28 -3.25
N SER A 16 9.56 -4.74 -3.78
CA SER A 16 10.07 -5.12 -5.10
C SER A 16 10.61 -6.56 -5.13
N GLU A 17 11.33 -6.98 -4.08
CA GLU A 17 11.91 -8.32 -3.97
C GLU A 17 10.85 -9.38 -3.62
N TYR A 18 9.88 -9.06 -2.76
CA TYR A 18 8.85 -9.98 -2.27
C TYR A 18 7.42 -9.43 -2.39
N PRO A 19 6.90 -9.21 -3.62
CA PRO A 19 5.59 -8.56 -3.83
C PRO A 19 4.42 -9.38 -3.28
N LYS A 20 4.49 -10.72 -3.32
CA LYS A 20 3.47 -11.59 -2.74
C LYS A 20 3.39 -11.43 -1.22
N ALA A 21 4.54 -11.44 -0.54
CA ALA A 21 4.59 -11.25 0.91
C ALA A 21 4.13 -9.84 1.30
N ALA A 22 4.44 -8.82 0.49
CA ALA A 22 3.92 -7.47 0.68
C ALA A 22 2.38 -7.41 0.57
N TYR A 23 1.82 -8.09 -0.43
CA TYR A 23 0.36 -8.20 -0.60
C TYR A 23 -0.30 -8.87 0.61
N GLU A 24 0.20 -10.02 1.05
CA GLU A 24 -0.34 -10.74 2.21
C GLU A 24 -0.25 -9.91 3.51
N ARG A 25 0.87 -9.19 3.71
CA ARG A 25 1.02 -8.24 4.82
C ARG A 25 -0.01 -7.11 4.74
N CYS A 26 -0.24 -6.55 3.55
CA CYS A 26 -1.27 -5.53 3.36
C CYS A 26 -2.66 -6.06 3.74
N ILE A 27 -3.04 -7.26 3.26
CA ILE A 27 -4.33 -7.88 3.57
C ILE A 27 -4.51 -8.05 5.07
N SER A 28 -3.48 -8.54 5.77
CA SER A 28 -3.50 -8.67 7.23
C SER A 28 -3.69 -7.33 7.94
N LYS A 29 -3.01 -6.27 7.48
CA LYS A 29 -3.17 -4.91 8.03
C LYS A 29 -4.57 -4.34 7.78
N VAL A 30 -5.12 -4.54 6.58
CA VAL A 30 -6.50 -4.15 6.28
C VAL A 30 -7.47 -4.93 7.15
N ALA A 31 -7.28 -6.23 7.35
CA ALA A 31 -8.17 -7.07 8.16
C ALA A 31 -8.35 -6.56 9.60
N ILE A 32 -7.27 -6.05 10.23
CA ILE A 32 -7.30 -5.51 11.60
C ILE A 32 -7.60 -4.01 11.68
N SER A 33 -7.77 -3.32 10.55
CA SER A 33 -8.07 -1.89 10.53
C SER A 33 -9.50 -1.57 11.01
N ASN A 34 -9.69 -0.34 11.47
CA ASN A 34 -10.98 0.14 11.96
C ASN A 34 -12.07 0.01 10.88
N ILE A 35 -13.26 -0.42 11.30
CA ILE A 35 -14.38 -0.68 10.38
C ILE A 35 -14.85 0.57 9.63
N SER A 36 -14.82 1.76 10.25
CA SER A 36 -15.17 3.02 9.58
C SER A 36 -14.19 3.34 8.45
N ALA A 37 -12.89 3.19 8.70
CA ALA A 37 -11.87 3.39 7.67
C ALA A 37 -12.06 2.42 6.49
N LYS A 38 -12.42 1.16 6.75
CA LYS A 38 -12.73 0.20 5.68
C LYS A 38 -13.93 0.63 4.83
N HIS A 39 -14.98 1.16 5.47
CA HIS A 39 -16.16 1.67 4.75
C HIS A 39 -15.81 2.90 3.91
N GLU A 40 -15.08 3.86 4.47
CA GLU A 40 -14.64 5.07 3.77
C GLU A 40 -13.80 4.73 2.54
N ILE A 41 -12.83 3.83 2.69
CA ILE A 41 -11.98 3.40 1.57
C ILE A 41 -12.80 2.63 0.52
N ALA A 42 -13.66 1.70 0.94
CA ALA A 42 -14.52 0.96 0.01
C ALA A 42 -15.45 1.90 -0.80
N ALA A 43 -16.05 2.88 -0.12
CA ALA A 43 -16.88 3.91 -0.75
C ALA A 43 -16.07 4.78 -1.72
N PHE A 44 -14.88 5.23 -1.31
CA PHE A 44 -13.98 6.01 -2.15
C PHE A 44 -13.53 5.23 -3.41
N MET A 45 -13.28 3.93 -3.27
CA MET A 45 -12.94 3.04 -4.38
C MET A 45 -14.14 2.65 -5.25
N GLY A 46 -15.37 2.92 -4.82
CA GLY A 46 -16.59 2.52 -5.51
C GLY A 46 -16.82 1.01 -5.55
N VAL A 47 -16.36 0.27 -4.52
CA VAL A 47 -16.48 -1.20 -4.45
C VAL A 47 -17.15 -1.66 -3.15
N SER A 48 -17.54 -2.94 -3.09
CA SER A 48 -18.06 -3.54 -1.86
C SER A 48 -16.99 -3.67 -0.78
N LEU A 49 -17.43 -3.71 0.49
CA LEU A 49 -16.54 -3.91 1.63
C LEU A 49 -15.74 -5.22 1.55
N GLU A 50 -16.34 -6.28 1.00
CA GLU A 50 -15.69 -7.58 0.79
C GLU A 50 -14.68 -7.55 -0.38
N GLY A 51 -15.01 -6.84 -1.46
CA GLY A 51 -14.13 -6.70 -2.62
C GLY A 51 -12.97 -5.72 -2.41
N MET A 52 -13.08 -4.82 -1.43
CA MET A 52 -12.11 -3.75 -1.17
C MET A 52 -10.71 -4.28 -0.80
N PRO A 53 -10.51 -5.16 0.21
CA PRO A 53 -9.18 -5.55 0.65
C PRO A 53 -8.27 -6.12 -0.45
N PRO A 54 -8.70 -7.10 -1.27
CA PRO A 54 -7.84 -7.65 -2.32
C PRO A 54 -7.50 -6.62 -3.40
N LEU A 55 -8.45 -5.75 -3.77
CA LEU A 55 -8.21 -4.73 -4.79
C LEU A 55 -7.29 -3.61 -4.29
N LEU A 56 -7.52 -3.12 -3.08
CA LEU A 56 -6.71 -2.08 -2.44
C LEU A 56 -5.24 -2.53 -2.34
N CYS A 57 -5.01 -3.72 -1.79
CA CYS A 57 -3.66 -4.21 -1.57
C CYS A 57 -2.91 -4.50 -2.87
N ARG A 58 -3.62 -4.95 -3.91
CA ARG A 58 -3.03 -5.12 -5.24
C ARG A 58 -2.55 -3.78 -5.80
N ARG A 59 -3.41 -2.75 -5.79
CA ARG A 59 -3.09 -1.39 -6.29
C ARG A 59 -1.87 -0.80 -5.60
N LEU A 60 -1.80 -0.90 -4.27
CA LEU A 60 -0.67 -0.38 -3.50
C LEU A 60 0.63 -1.11 -3.83
N VAL A 61 0.63 -2.45 -3.85
CA VAL A 61 1.84 -3.23 -4.17
C VAL A 61 2.31 -2.98 -5.60
N ASP A 62 1.40 -2.94 -6.57
CA ASP A 62 1.73 -2.67 -7.98
C ASP A 62 2.31 -1.26 -8.17
N ALA A 63 1.75 -0.25 -7.49
CA ALA A 63 2.25 1.11 -7.52
C ALA A 63 3.63 1.25 -6.86
N MET A 64 3.87 0.53 -5.76
CA MET A 64 5.19 0.52 -5.12
C MET A 64 6.24 -0.20 -5.97
N LYS A 65 5.87 -1.35 -6.55
CA LYS A 65 6.75 -2.12 -7.43
C LYS A 65 7.12 -1.36 -8.70
N SER A 66 6.21 -0.54 -9.23
CA SER A 66 6.47 0.32 -10.40
C SER A 66 7.19 1.62 -10.05
N GLY A 67 7.42 1.92 -8.76
CA GLY A 67 8.00 3.17 -8.30
C GLY A 67 7.04 4.37 -8.37
N ARG A 68 5.77 4.16 -8.72
CA ARG A 68 4.70 5.19 -8.68
C ARG A 68 4.37 5.62 -7.24
N LEU A 69 4.58 4.72 -6.28
CA LEU A 69 4.51 5.03 -4.85
C LEU A 69 5.79 4.63 -4.15
N THR A 70 6.08 5.36 -3.09
CA THR A 70 7.13 5.05 -2.15
C THR A 70 6.58 4.85 -0.74
N PHE A 71 7.39 4.27 0.15
CA PHE A 71 7.05 4.22 1.57
C PHE A 71 6.84 5.61 2.17
N SER A 72 7.53 6.63 1.66
CA SER A 72 7.34 8.01 2.10
C SER A 72 5.95 8.53 1.74
N ASP A 73 5.40 8.15 0.58
CA ASP A 73 4.05 8.55 0.16
C ASP A 73 2.98 7.93 1.07
N ILE A 74 3.19 6.67 1.49
CA ILE A 74 2.32 5.99 2.45
C ILE A 74 2.42 6.65 3.84
N ASN A 75 3.63 6.94 4.31
CA ASN A 75 3.83 7.54 5.63
C ASN A 75 3.38 9.01 5.72
N ARG A 76 3.29 9.70 4.59
CA ARG A 76 2.80 11.08 4.48
C ARG A 76 1.32 11.17 4.11
N LEU A 77 0.57 10.07 4.24
CA LEU A 77 -0.87 10.04 4.01
C LEU A 77 -1.56 11.19 4.77
N GLN A 78 -2.04 12.16 3.99
CA GLN A 78 -2.92 13.23 4.43
C GLN A 78 -4.26 13.00 3.75
N PHE A 79 -5.32 12.87 4.55
CA PHE A 79 -6.67 12.53 4.06
C PHE A 79 -7.36 13.69 3.34
N ASP A 80 -6.88 14.91 3.55
CA ASP A 80 -7.42 16.16 2.98
C ASP A 80 -6.73 16.60 1.67
N GLN A 81 -5.62 15.97 1.28
CA GLN A 81 -4.92 16.26 0.04
C GLN A 81 -5.01 15.09 -0.94
N SER A 82 -5.39 15.38 -2.18
CA SER A 82 -5.37 14.43 -3.30
C SER A 82 -3.94 14.15 -3.75
N THR A 83 -3.20 13.39 -2.95
CA THR A 83 -1.85 12.88 -3.24
C THR A 83 -1.89 11.68 -4.20
N ASP A 84 -0.73 11.28 -4.75
CA ASP A 84 -0.66 10.18 -5.72
C ASP A 84 -1.13 8.84 -5.16
N ILE A 85 -1.11 8.66 -3.83
CA ILE A 85 -1.67 7.46 -3.18
C ILE A 85 -3.18 7.37 -3.36
N TRP A 86 -3.93 8.49 -3.30
CA TRP A 86 -5.37 8.48 -3.48
C TRP A 86 -5.76 8.14 -4.92
N LYS A 87 -4.98 8.61 -5.91
CA LYS A 87 -5.16 8.21 -7.32
C LYS A 87 -4.93 6.71 -7.50
N VAL A 88 -3.86 6.17 -6.90
CA VAL A 88 -3.59 4.73 -6.91
C VAL A 88 -4.72 3.94 -6.24
N ILE A 89 -5.19 4.39 -5.06
CA ILE A 89 -6.29 3.75 -4.34
C ILE A 89 -7.56 3.76 -5.18
N LYS A 90 -7.89 4.88 -5.83
CA LYS A 90 -9.07 5.02 -6.70
C LYS A 90 -8.96 4.18 -7.99
N GLY A 91 -7.74 4.02 -8.50
CA GLY A 91 -7.44 3.33 -9.76
C GLY A 91 -7.32 4.27 -10.95
N ASP A 92 -7.01 5.55 -10.70
CA ASP A 92 -6.79 6.60 -11.71
C ASP A 92 -5.33 6.62 -12.21
#